data_AF-A0A448XQL8-F1
#
_entry.id   AF-A0A448XQL8-F1
#
_cell.length_a   1.000
_cell.length_b   1.000
_cell.length_c   1.000
_cell.angle_alpha   90.00
_cell.angle_beta   90.00
_cell.angle_gamma   90.00
#
_symmetry.space_group_name_H-M   'P 1'
#
loop_
_entity.id
_entity.type
_entity.pdbx_description
1 polymer ?
#
loop_
_entity_poly.entity_id
_entity_poly.type
_entity_poly.pdbx_seq_one_letter_code
_entity_poly.pdbx_strand_id
1 'polypeptide(L)'
;MNYLVGTDLEAVLADVSYLMAMEKSKTVAFKAAKKLPLPDPRFEIVRSIMFKYLKKRQELTFEIIFDQTLGYLLFKQYCDSLPDGGSLHFKFYEAVTKFEHIETDEERIIEAKEIYDNFIMRELLTHSHNYSQNAVDIVQETLTSATKSGILAPDIFKPYINELRIILKEEYFERFIMSEYFTRFCQWKNLEFNIYDTGSDISFCELFI
;
A
#
# COMPACT_ATOMS: atom_id res chain seq x y z
N MET A 1 22.35 18.73 -55.26
CA MET A 1 22.84 17.72 -54.30
C MET A 1 23.08 18.42 -52.98
N ASN A 2 22.68 17.80 -51.86
CA ASN A 2 22.99 18.14 -50.46
C ASN A 2 21.95 18.97 -49.68
N TYR A 3 20.96 18.27 -49.11
CA TYR A 3 20.23 18.67 -47.89
C TYR A 3 19.89 17.42 -47.03
N LEU A 4 20.89 16.58 -46.75
CA LEU A 4 20.69 15.36 -45.94
C LEU A 4 21.93 15.05 -45.07
N VAL A 5 22.48 16.05 -44.36
CA VAL A 5 23.58 15.82 -43.39
C VAL A 5 23.38 16.68 -42.12
N GLY A 6 22.12 16.88 -41.71
CA GLY A 6 21.78 17.65 -40.50
C GLY A 6 21.23 16.80 -39.35
N THR A 7 20.61 15.67 -39.64
CA THR A 7 19.80 14.90 -38.67
C THR A 7 20.59 13.82 -37.94
N ASP A 8 21.55 13.17 -38.61
CA ASP A 8 22.26 12.04 -38.01
C ASP A 8 23.23 12.46 -36.90
N LEU A 9 23.88 13.62 -37.05
CA LEU A 9 24.79 14.12 -36.02
C LEU A 9 24.02 14.54 -34.75
N GLU A 10 22.83 15.13 -34.93
CA GLU A 10 21.98 15.58 -33.83
C GLU A 10 21.35 14.39 -33.08
N ALA A 11 20.96 13.33 -33.81
CA ALA A 11 20.49 12.08 -33.23
C ALA A 11 21.59 11.36 -32.41
N VAL A 12 22.82 11.29 -32.96
CA VAL A 12 23.97 10.69 -32.24
C VAL A 12 24.32 11.51 -30.99
N LEU A 13 24.24 12.84 -31.05
CA LEU A 13 24.50 13.70 -29.89
C LEU A 13 23.41 13.55 -28.82
N ALA A 14 22.15 13.39 -29.21
CA ALA A 14 21.04 13.12 -28.29
C ALA A 14 21.21 11.77 -27.58
N ASP A 15 21.61 10.73 -28.32
CA ASP A 15 21.84 9.40 -27.76
C ASP A 15 23.04 9.37 -26.79
N VAL A 16 24.13 10.05 -27.13
CA VAL A 16 25.28 10.20 -26.22
C VAL A 16 24.89 10.97 -24.95
N SER A 17 24.09 12.03 -25.10
CA SER A 17 23.58 12.80 -23.95
C SER A 17 22.68 11.95 -23.04
N TYR A 18 21.78 11.15 -23.63
CA TYR A 18 20.90 10.24 -22.90
C TYR A 18 21.66 9.12 -22.20
N LEU A 19 22.66 8.52 -22.85
CA LEU A 19 23.51 7.50 -22.25
C LEU A 19 24.34 8.08 -21.09
N MET A 20 24.90 9.28 -21.25
CA MET A 20 25.58 9.98 -20.15
C MET A 20 24.62 10.35 -19.00
N ALA A 21 23.35 10.65 -19.29
CA ALA A 21 22.33 10.89 -18.29
C ALA A 21 21.95 9.60 -17.52
N MET A 22 21.82 8.47 -18.22
CA MET A 22 21.58 7.16 -17.61
C MET A 22 22.77 6.65 -16.79
N GLU A 23 24.01 6.96 -17.19
CA GLU A 23 25.19 6.62 -16.39
C GLU A 23 25.28 7.48 -15.12
N LYS A 24 24.88 8.75 -15.17
CA LYS A 24 24.76 9.59 -13.97
C LYS A 24 23.64 9.14 -13.03
N SER A 25 22.55 8.54 -13.54
CA SER A 25 21.46 8.04 -12.68
C SER A 25 21.82 6.73 -11.95
N LYS A 26 22.77 5.94 -12.48
CA LYS A 26 23.26 4.70 -11.82
C LYS A 26 24.09 4.94 -10.56
N THR A 27 24.44 6.19 -10.26
CA THR A 27 25.19 6.59 -9.06
C THR A 27 24.48 7.67 -8.24
N VAL A 28 23.15 7.65 -8.21
CA VAL A 28 22.43 8.32 -7.12
C VAL A 28 22.64 7.48 -5.86
N ALA A 29 23.71 7.79 -5.13
CA ALA A 29 23.95 7.28 -3.79
C ALA A 29 22.63 7.36 -3.00
N PHE A 30 22.17 6.21 -2.49
CA PHE A 30 21.15 6.14 -1.46
C PHE A 30 21.72 6.88 -0.23
N LYS A 31 21.58 8.21 -0.21
CA LYS A 31 21.96 9.00 0.94
C LYS A 31 21.10 8.50 2.08
N ALA A 32 21.76 7.93 3.08
CA ALA A 32 21.16 7.55 4.36
C ALA A 32 20.12 8.59 4.77
N ALA A 33 18.90 8.13 5.09
CA ALA A 33 17.83 8.96 5.59
C ALA A 33 18.38 9.79 6.76
N LYS A 34 18.70 11.06 6.50
CA LYS A 34 19.08 11.99 7.56
C LYS A 34 17.88 12.05 8.50
N LYS A 35 18.15 11.88 9.81
CA LYS A 35 17.18 11.98 10.91
C LYS A 35 16.10 13.01 10.57
N LEU A 36 14.84 12.59 10.66
CA LEU A 36 13.67 13.42 10.39
C LEU A 36 13.86 14.81 11.01
N PRO A 37 13.91 15.90 10.22
CA PRO A 37 13.80 17.23 10.80
C PRO A 37 12.44 17.34 11.49
N LEU A 38 12.41 18.05 12.63
CA LEU A 38 11.17 18.41 13.32
C LEU A 38 10.15 18.93 12.28
N PRO A 39 8.86 18.57 12.37
CA PRO A 39 7.90 18.97 11.38
C PRO A 39 7.88 20.51 11.27
N ASP A 40 8.22 21.04 10.09
CA ASP A 40 8.02 22.44 9.74
C ASP A 40 6.60 22.89 10.19
N PRO A 41 6.44 24.04 10.84
CA PRO A 41 5.13 24.58 11.22
C PRO A 41 4.09 24.56 10.09
N ARG A 42 4.53 24.64 8.83
CA ARG A 42 3.70 24.50 7.64
C ARG A 42 3.03 23.11 7.54
N PHE A 43 3.67 22.05 8.04
CA PHE A 43 3.13 20.70 8.01
C PHE A 43 1.93 20.49 8.93
N GLU A 44 1.93 21.11 10.11
CA GLU A 44 0.78 21.08 11.02
C GLU A 44 -0.40 21.87 10.46
N ILE A 45 -0.13 22.97 9.75
CA ILE A 45 -1.17 23.75 9.04
C ILE A 45 -1.82 22.91 7.93
N VAL A 46 -1.02 22.25 7.09
CA VAL A 46 -1.53 21.38 6.01
C VAL A 46 -2.38 20.25 6.59
N ARG A 47 -1.91 19.59 7.66
CA ARG A 47 -2.69 18.58 8.37
C ARG A 47 -4.03 19.11 8.86
N SER A 48 -4.04 20.26 9.53
CA SER A 48 -5.26 20.87 10.07
C SER A 48 -6.28 21.22 8.97
N ILE A 49 -5.82 21.80 7.87
CA ILE A 49 -6.66 22.12 6.71
C ILE A 49 -7.22 20.85 6.08
N MET A 50 -6.34 19.88 5.80
CA MET A 50 -6.72 18.65 5.11
C MET A 50 -7.63 17.77 5.96
N PHE A 51 -7.40 17.70 7.28
CA PHE A 51 -8.26 17.00 8.22
C PHE A 51 -9.69 17.59 8.20
N LYS A 52 -9.83 18.92 8.27
CA LYS A 52 -11.14 19.58 8.18
C LYS A 52 -11.81 19.34 6.84
N TYR A 53 -11.04 19.39 5.75
CA TYR A 53 -11.53 19.14 4.40
C TYR A 53 -12.08 17.72 4.24
N LEU A 54 -11.29 16.70 4.58
CA LEU A 54 -11.68 15.29 4.50
C LEU A 54 -12.88 15.00 5.41
N LYS A 55 -12.90 15.55 6.62
CA LYS A 55 -14.04 15.41 7.54
C LYS A 55 -15.32 16.03 6.99
N LYS A 56 -15.25 17.20 6.36
CA LYS A 56 -16.42 17.86 5.72
C LYS A 56 -16.99 17.02 4.57
N ARG A 57 -16.12 16.31 3.83
CA ARG A 57 -16.51 15.41 2.74
C ARG A 57 -16.88 14.00 3.17
N GLN A 58 -16.77 13.68 4.46
CA GLN A 58 -16.92 12.33 4.99
C GLN A 58 -15.93 11.32 4.39
N GLU A 59 -14.77 11.80 3.94
CA GLU A 59 -13.66 10.98 3.39
C GLU A 59 -12.67 10.55 4.47
N LEU A 60 -12.87 11.00 5.72
CA LEU A 60 -12.05 10.63 6.87
C LEU A 60 -12.58 9.33 7.52
N THR A 61 -12.67 8.26 6.75
CA THR A 61 -13.07 6.92 7.22
C THR A 61 -11.98 5.90 6.92
N PHE A 62 -11.98 4.78 7.65
CA PHE A 62 -10.99 3.72 7.47
C PHE A 62 -11.04 3.19 6.04
N GLU A 63 -12.23 2.90 5.55
CA GLU A 63 -12.50 2.30 4.26
C GLU A 63 -11.96 3.19 3.13
N ILE A 64 -12.28 4.49 3.17
CA ILE A 64 -11.85 5.43 2.13
C ILE A 64 -10.33 5.62 2.13
N ILE A 65 -9.70 5.70 3.30
CA ILE A 65 -8.25 5.90 3.38
C ILE A 65 -7.51 4.60 3.06
N PHE A 66 -7.93 3.49 3.63
CA PHE A 66 -7.29 2.19 3.48
C PHE A 66 -7.38 1.66 2.05
N ASP A 67 -8.49 1.88 1.36
CA ASP A 67 -8.66 1.43 -0.03
C ASP A 67 -7.91 2.31 -1.05
N GLN A 68 -7.31 3.42 -0.62
CA GLN A 68 -6.40 4.22 -1.46
C GLN A 68 -4.97 3.69 -1.35
N THR A 69 -4.26 3.58 -2.48
CA THR A 69 -2.87 3.09 -2.53
C THR A 69 -1.97 3.79 -1.50
N LEU A 70 -2.02 5.13 -1.44
CA LEU A 70 -1.19 5.88 -0.50
C LEU A 70 -1.62 5.65 0.96
N GLY A 71 -2.92 5.63 1.22
CA GLY A 71 -3.43 5.43 2.57
C GLY A 71 -3.09 4.03 3.09
N TYR A 72 -3.25 2.99 2.27
CA TYR A 72 -2.78 1.64 2.55
C TYR A 72 -1.29 1.60 2.91
N LEU A 73 -0.43 2.17 2.07
CA LEU A 73 1.03 2.12 2.28
C LEU A 73 1.46 2.81 3.57
N LEU A 74 0.93 4.01 3.85
CA LEU A 74 1.26 4.75 5.06
C LEU A 74 0.68 4.09 6.32
N PHE A 75 -0.51 3.51 6.21
CA PHE A 75 -1.14 2.79 7.30
C PHE A 75 -0.40 1.50 7.64
N LYS A 76 0.01 0.73 6.62
CA LYS A 76 0.89 -0.43 6.77
C LYS A 76 2.22 -0.05 7.43
N GLN A 77 2.87 1.01 6.93
CA GLN A 77 4.14 1.49 7.47
C GLN A 77 4.00 1.93 8.93
N TYR A 78 2.87 2.54 9.30
CA TYR A 78 2.54 2.85 10.68
C TYR A 78 2.41 1.58 11.52
N CYS A 79 1.63 0.59 11.09
CA CYS A 79 1.46 -0.66 11.82
C CYS A 79 2.75 -1.46 11.96
N ASP A 80 3.61 -1.47 10.94
CA ASP A 80 4.94 -2.11 10.99
C ASP A 80 5.91 -1.39 11.95
N SER A 81 5.67 -0.11 12.25
CA SER A 81 6.47 0.65 13.23
C SER A 81 6.10 0.33 14.69
N LEU A 82 4.94 -0.28 14.93
CA LEU A 82 4.46 -0.61 16.27
C LEU A 82 5.08 -1.92 16.77
N PRO A 83 5.44 -2.01 18.06
CA PRO A 83 5.96 -3.23 18.66
C PRO A 83 4.92 -4.36 18.76
N ASP A 84 3.62 -4.01 18.72
CA ASP A 84 2.49 -4.92 18.95
C ASP A 84 2.09 -5.78 17.73
N GLY A 85 2.90 -5.83 16.67
CA GLY A 85 2.81 -6.93 15.71
C GLY A 85 1.78 -6.82 14.58
N GLY A 86 1.30 -5.61 14.24
CA GLY A 86 0.38 -5.38 13.11
C GLY A 86 0.88 -5.94 11.77
N SER A 87 2.19 -6.18 11.63
CA SER A 87 2.83 -6.78 10.46
C SER A 87 2.25 -8.13 10.02
N LEU A 88 1.73 -8.94 10.96
CA LEU A 88 1.16 -10.25 10.59
C LEU A 88 -0.16 -10.11 9.82
N HIS A 89 -1.04 -9.19 10.24
CA HIS A 89 -2.30 -8.90 9.56
C HIS A 89 -2.07 -8.45 8.11
N PHE A 90 -1.10 -7.56 7.87
CA PHE A 90 -0.79 -7.12 6.50
C PHE A 90 -0.19 -8.22 5.64
N LYS A 91 0.65 -9.10 6.21
CA LYS A 91 1.17 -10.25 5.47
C LYS A 91 0.06 -11.20 5.04
N PHE A 92 -0.92 -11.44 5.92
CA PHE A 92 -2.09 -12.25 5.58
C PHE A 92 -2.93 -11.57 4.50
N TYR A 93 -3.24 -10.28 4.65
CA TYR A 93 -4.01 -9.50 3.67
C TYR A 93 -3.38 -9.53 2.27
N GLU A 94 -2.06 -9.36 2.19
CA GLU A 94 -1.32 -9.41 0.92
C GLU A 94 -1.29 -10.82 0.32
N ALA A 95 -1.19 -11.86 1.15
CA ALA A 95 -1.26 -13.24 0.68
C ALA A 95 -2.64 -13.55 0.07
N VAL A 96 -3.73 -13.16 0.74
CA VAL A 96 -5.09 -13.32 0.23
C VAL A 96 -5.31 -12.51 -1.05
N THR A 97 -4.81 -11.28 -1.10
CA THR A 97 -4.90 -10.45 -2.31
C THR A 97 -4.20 -11.13 -3.49
N LYS A 98 -3.02 -11.73 -3.29
CA LYS A 98 -2.32 -12.48 -4.34
C LYS A 98 -3.10 -13.73 -4.75
N PHE A 99 -3.65 -14.44 -3.79
CA PHE A 99 -4.48 -15.62 -3.99
C PHE A 99 -5.70 -15.34 -4.89
N GLU A 100 -6.36 -14.20 -4.73
CA GLU A 100 -7.50 -13.79 -5.57
C GLU A 100 -7.15 -13.63 -7.06
N HIS A 101 -5.87 -13.41 -7.38
CA HIS A 101 -5.38 -13.25 -8.76
C HIS A 101 -4.90 -14.57 -9.39
N ILE A 102 -4.95 -15.70 -8.68
CA ILE A 102 -4.56 -17.00 -9.22
C ILE A 102 -5.63 -17.50 -10.19
N GLU A 103 -5.24 -17.76 -11.44
CA GLU A 103 -6.17 -18.15 -12.50
C GLU A 103 -6.55 -19.63 -12.44
N THR A 104 -5.64 -20.51 -11.99
CA THR A 104 -5.85 -21.96 -11.99
C THR A 104 -6.35 -22.49 -10.65
N ASP A 105 -7.32 -23.41 -10.68
CA ASP A 105 -7.86 -24.02 -9.44
C ASP A 105 -6.82 -24.89 -8.72
N GLU A 106 -5.91 -25.54 -9.45
CA GLU A 106 -4.86 -26.38 -8.88
C GLU A 106 -3.88 -25.58 -8.01
N GLU A 107 -3.35 -24.47 -8.55
CA GLU A 107 -2.46 -23.57 -7.80
C GLU A 107 -3.23 -22.88 -6.67
N ARG A 108 -4.50 -22.51 -6.90
CA ARG A 108 -5.36 -21.90 -5.89
C ARG A 108 -5.51 -22.82 -4.69
N ILE A 109 -5.75 -24.12 -4.88
CA ILE A 109 -5.87 -25.08 -3.77
C ILE A 109 -4.56 -25.20 -2.97
N ILE A 110 -3.41 -25.19 -3.64
CA ILE A 110 -2.09 -25.27 -2.98
C ILE A 110 -1.86 -24.00 -2.16
N GLU A 111 -1.99 -22.83 -2.77
CA GLU A 111 -1.80 -21.54 -2.10
C GLU A 111 -2.77 -21.35 -0.94
N ALA A 112 -4.03 -21.74 -1.09
CA ALA A 112 -5.01 -21.62 -0.01
C ALA A 112 -4.65 -22.46 1.22
N LYS A 113 -4.08 -23.66 1.02
CA LYS A 113 -3.58 -24.49 2.11
C LYS A 113 -2.37 -23.84 2.78
N GLU A 114 -1.45 -23.30 2.01
CA GLU A 114 -0.29 -22.58 2.57
C GLU A 114 -0.72 -21.34 3.38
N ILE A 115 -1.69 -20.58 2.88
CA ILE A 115 -2.26 -19.43 3.60
C ILE A 115 -2.93 -19.89 4.91
N TYR A 116 -3.73 -20.95 4.85
CA TYR A 116 -4.37 -21.52 6.03
C TYR A 116 -3.34 -21.97 7.08
N ASP A 117 -2.33 -22.74 6.69
CA ASP A 117 -1.34 -23.28 7.61
C ASP A 117 -0.45 -22.19 8.23
N ASN A 118 -0.01 -21.21 7.42
CA ASN A 118 0.93 -20.18 7.86
C ASN A 118 0.29 -19.11 8.75
N PHE A 119 -0.98 -18.77 8.50
CA PHE A 119 -1.64 -17.65 9.15
C PHE A 119 -2.77 -18.10 10.08
N ILE A 120 -3.68 -18.95 9.61
CA ILE A 120 -4.88 -19.34 10.37
C ILE A 120 -4.54 -20.41 11.41
N MET A 121 -3.92 -21.51 11.00
CA MET A 121 -3.58 -22.62 11.89
C MET A 121 -2.58 -22.19 12.96
N ARG A 122 -1.58 -21.39 12.59
CA ARG A 122 -0.60 -20.85 13.54
C ARG A 122 -1.25 -19.97 14.61
N GLU A 123 -2.18 -19.09 14.23
CA GLU A 123 -2.88 -18.22 15.19
C GLU A 123 -3.86 -18.99 16.09
N LEU A 124 -4.53 -20.01 15.56
CA LEU A 124 -5.36 -20.94 16.35
C LEU A 124 -4.56 -21.64 17.44
N LEU A 125 -3.31 -22.02 17.15
CA LEU A 125 -2.43 -22.66 18.13
C LEU A 125 -1.91 -21.68 19.18
N THR A 126 -1.63 -20.43 18.80
CA THR A 126 -1.08 -19.42 19.71
C THR A 126 -2.14 -18.64 20.49
N HIS A 127 -3.45 -18.84 20.20
CA HIS A 127 -4.57 -18.12 20.81
C HIS A 127 -4.39 -16.58 20.80
N SER A 128 -3.65 -16.07 19.81
CA SER A 128 -3.18 -14.67 19.84
C SER A 128 -4.20 -13.70 19.25
N HIS A 129 -5.05 -14.14 18.32
CA HIS A 129 -6.06 -13.31 17.68
C HIS A 129 -7.37 -14.10 17.50
N ASN A 130 -8.50 -13.46 17.78
CA ASN A 130 -9.83 -14.07 17.86
C ASN A 130 -10.57 -13.99 16.52
N TYR A 131 -10.10 -14.66 15.46
CA TYR A 131 -10.98 -14.89 14.32
C TYR A 131 -12.18 -15.72 14.76
N SER A 132 -13.34 -15.45 14.18
CA SER A 132 -14.55 -16.20 14.56
C SER A 132 -14.38 -17.67 14.20
N GLN A 133 -14.80 -18.56 15.10
CA GLN A 133 -14.80 -20.00 14.84
C GLN A 133 -15.61 -20.33 13.57
N ASN A 134 -16.66 -19.55 13.30
CA ASN A 134 -17.46 -19.68 12.08
C ASN A 134 -16.64 -19.43 10.80
N ALA A 135 -15.76 -18.41 10.77
CA ALA A 135 -14.89 -18.18 9.62
C ALA A 135 -13.90 -19.32 9.40
N VAL A 136 -13.37 -19.90 10.49
CA VAL A 136 -12.49 -21.08 10.47
C VAL A 136 -13.20 -22.29 9.90
N ASP A 137 -14.38 -22.59 10.40
CA ASP A 137 -15.14 -23.77 10.01
C ASP A 137 -15.52 -23.69 8.51
N ILE A 138 -15.97 -22.53 8.04
CA ILE A 138 -16.32 -22.30 6.62
C ILE A 138 -15.11 -22.52 5.70
N VAL A 139 -13.95 -21.95 6.03
CA VAL A 139 -12.75 -22.10 5.19
C VAL A 139 -12.25 -23.55 5.23
N GLN A 140 -12.25 -24.19 6.39
CA GLN A 140 -11.81 -25.57 6.53
C GLN A 140 -12.72 -26.55 5.74
N GLU A 141 -14.03 -26.38 5.80
CA GLU A 141 -14.98 -27.19 5.04
C GLU A 141 -14.82 -26.97 3.52
N THR A 142 -14.63 -25.71 3.11
CA THR A 142 -14.43 -25.35 1.70
C THR A 142 -13.13 -25.93 1.15
N LEU A 143 -12.02 -25.86 1.90
CA LEU A 143 -10.73 -26.47 1.52
C LEU A 143 -10.81 -28.00 1.43
N THR A 144 -11.53 -28.64 2.36
CA THR A 144 -11.74 -30.09 2.36
C THR A 144 -12.55 -30.53 1.15
N SER A 145 -13.56 -29.75 0.77
CA SER A 145 -14.42 -30.00 -0.39
C SER A 145 -13.69 -29.71 -1.70
N ALA A 146 -12.87 -28.66 -1.76
CA ALA A 146 -12.06 -28.30 -2.92
C ALA A 146 -10.98 -29.36 -3.22
N THR A 147 -10.39 -29.96 -2.17
CA THR A 147 -9.42 -31.07 -2.35
C THR A 147 -10.06 -32.29 -3.04
N LYS A 148 -11.38 -32.46 -2.94
CA LYS A 148 -12.12 -33.57 -3.57
C LYS A 148 -12.70 -33.20 -4.93
N SER A 149 -13.16 -31.96 -5.09
CA SER A 149 -13.84 -31.48 -6.30
C SER A 149 -12.90 -30.85 -7.33
N GLY A 150 -11.70 -30.43 -6.91
CA GLY A 150 -10.71 -29.76 -7.77
C GLY A 150 -11.08 -28.32 -8.11
N ILE A 151 -12.08 -27.74 -7.47
CA ILE A 151 -12.57 -26.37 -7.74
C ILE A 151 -12.56 -25.60 -6.43
N LEU A 152 -12.02 -24.37 -6.44
CA LEU A 152 -11.96 -23.52 -5.26
C LEU A 152 -12.35 -22.09 -5.63
N ALA A 153 -13.26 -21.47 -4.90
CA ALA A 153 -13.62 -20.08 -5.16
C ALA A 153 -12.46 -19.13 -4.79
N PRO A 154 -12.28 -18.00 -5.48
CA PRO A 154 -11.24 -17.02 -5.13
C PRO A 154 -11.58 -16.22 -3.86
N ASP A 155 -12.83 -16.22 -3.40
CA ASP A 155 -13.31 -15.37 -2.30
C ASP A 155 -13.47 -16.12 -0.95
N ILE A 156 -12.88 -17.32 -0.79
CA ILE A 156 -13.00 -18.11 0.45
C ILE A 156 -12.53 -17.37 1.70
N PHE A 157 -11.53 -16.48 1.56
CA PHE A 157 -10.95 -15.74 2.68
C PHE A 157 -11.67 -14.41 2.96
N LYS A 158 -12.71 -14.07 2.19
CA LYS A 158 -13.46 -12.83 2.38
C LYS A 158 -14.01 -12.62 3.80
N PRO A 159 -14.51 -13.65 4.53
CA PRO A 159 -14.91 -13.50 5.93
C PRO A 159 -13.74 -13.06 6.82
N TYR A 160 -12.56 -13.66 6.63
CA TYR A 160 -11.34 -13.30 7.37
C TYR A 160 -10.87 -11.87 7.05
N ILE A 161 -10.92 -11.46 5.78
CA ILE A 161 -10.54 -10.10 5.38
C ILE A 161 -11.47 -9.07 6.02
N ASN A 162 -12.78 -9.37 6.12
CA ASN A 162 -13.73 -8.47 6.77
C ASN A 162 -13.45 -8.34 8.27
N GLU A 163 -13.22 -9.46 8.97
CA GLU A 163 -12.85 -9.45 10.39
C GLU A 163 -11.53 -8.70 10.62
N LEU A 164 -10.52 -8.95 9.79
CA LEU A 164 -9.24 -8.25 9.83
C LEU A 164 -9.41 -6.75 9.62
N ARG A 165 -10.22 -6.32 8.66
CA ARG A 165 -10.52 -4.89 8.43
C ARG A 165 -11.18 -4.25 9.66
N ILE A 166 -12.06 -4.97 10.37
CA ILE A 166 -12.66 -4.49 11.62
C ILE A 166 -11.59 -4.33 12.70
N ILE A 167 -10.73 -5.33 12.91
CA ILE A 167 -9.62 -5.26 13.87
C ILE A 167 -8.70 -4.08 13.57
N LEU A 168 -8.26 -3.94 12.30
CA LEU A 168 -7.40 -2.83 11.88
C LEU A 168 -8.04 -1.46 12.13
N LYS A 169 -9.34 -1.35 11.87
CA LYS A 169 -10.11 -0.14 12.11
C LYS A 169 -10.23 0.18 13.59
N GLU A 170 -10.58 -0.78 14.43
CA GLU A 170 -10.86 -0.56 15.84
C GLU A 170 -9.59 -0.36 16.66
N GLU A 171 -8.52 -1.10 16.38
CA GLU A 171 -7.31 -1.08 17.20
C GLU A 171 -6.28 -0.03 16.75
N TYR A 172 -6.15 0.21 15.45
CA TYR A 172 -5.03 0.98 14.89
C TYR A 172 -5.45 2.29 14.21
N PHE A 173 -6.64 2.38 13.62
CA PHE A 173 -6.99 3.52 12.77
C PHE A 173 -7.03 4.86 13.51
N GLU A 174 -7.63 4.94 14.69
CA GLU A 174 -7.65 6.19 15.46
C GLU A 174 -6.23 6.66 15.81
N ARG A 175 -5.37 5.73 16.23
CA ARG A 175 -3.97 6.01 16.56
C ARG A 175 -3.16 6.41 15.32
N PHE A 176 -3.43 5.79 14.18
CA PHE A 176 -2.86 6.21 12.90
C PHE A 176 -3.24 7.64 12.57
N ILE A 177 -4.52 8.00 12.70
CA ILE A 177 -4.97 9.38 12.47
C ILE A 177 -4.19 10.35 13.35
N MET A 178 -3.91 10.01 14.61
CA MET A 178 -3.12 10.87 15.52
C MET A 178 -1.61 10.88 15.24
N SER A 179 -1.11 9.98 14.40
CA SER A 179 0.33 9.83 14.12
C SER A 179 0.85 10.81 13.05
N GLU A 180 2.18 10.88 12.94
CA GLU A 180 2.88 11.60 11.86
C GLU A 180 2.69 10.96 10.48
N TYR A 181 2.33 9.68 10.41
CA TYR A 181 2.04 9.00 9.15
C TYR A 181 0.77 9.57 8.50
N PHE A 182 -0.24 9.93 9.30
CA PHE A 182 -1.41 10.65 8.78
C PHE A 182 -1.08 12.09 8.39
N THR A 183 -0.14 12.75 9.07
CA THR A 183 0.38 14.06 8.61
C THR A 183 1.00 13.92 7.22
N ARG A 184 1.78 12.85 6.99
CA ARG A 184 2.35 12.54 5.67
C ARG A 184 1.26 12.29 4.62
N PHE A 185 0.21 11.56 4.98
CA PHE A 185 -0.94 11.33 4.10
C PHE A 185 -1.60 12.66 3.68
N CYS A 186 -1.83 13.56 4.64
CA CYS A 186 -2.40 14.89 4.36
C CYS A 186 -1.52 15.72 3.42
N GLN A 187 -0.20 15.63 3.55
CA GLN A 187 0.73 16.35 2.66
C GLN A 187 0.60 15.87 1.22
N TRP A 188 0.60 14.56 1.01
CA TRP A 188 0.42 13.98 -0.32
C TRP A 188 -0.96 14.27 -0.90
N LYS A 189 -2.02 14.20 -0.09
CA LYS A 189 -3.36 14.61 -0.52
C LYS A 189 -3.42 16.06 -0.97
N ASN A 190 -2.76 16.96 -0.24
CA ASN A 190 -2.67 18.35 -0.62
C ASN A 190 -1.94 18.54 -1.97
N LEU A 191 -0.87 17.79 -2.22
CA LEU A 191 -0.17 17.80 -3.51
C LEU A 191 -1.06 17.27 -4.64
N GLU A 192 -1.73 16.14 -4.42
CA GLU A 192 -2.67 15.54 -5.36
C GLU A 192 -3.74 16.55 -5.79
N PHE A 193 -4.38 17.24 -4.84
CA PHE A 193 -5.37 18.29 -5.15
C PHE A 193 -4.78 19.46 -5.94
N ASN A 194 -3.60 19.95 -5.57
CA ASN A 194 -2.99 21.08 -6.26
C ASN A 194 -2.60 20.74 -7.71
N ILE A 195 -2.20 19.50 -7.99
CA ILE A 195 -1.90 19.04 -9.35
C ILE A 195 -3.17 19.09 -10.22
N TYR A 196 -4.32 18.67 -9.68
CA TYR A 196 -5.59 18.66 -10.42
C TYR A 196 -6.20 20.06 -10.60
N ASP A 197 -5.91 21.02 -9.73
CA ASP A 197 -6.47 22.37 -9.81
C ASP A 197 -5.71 23.28 -10.79
N THR A 198 -4.40 23.07 -11.00
CA THR A 198 -3.59 23.93 -11.90
C THR A 198 -3.52 23.48 -13.35
N GLY A 199 -4.00 22.29 -13.73
CA GLY A 199 -4.06 21.84 -15.12
C GLY A 199 -2.76 22.03 -15.93
N SER A 200 -1.61 22.03 -15.25
CA SER A 200 -0.31 22.33 -15.83
C SER A 200 0.75 21.48 -15.16
N ASP A 201 1.37 20.62 -15.97
CA ASP A 201 2.62 19.93 -15.70
C ASP A 201 3.75 20.95 -15.51
N ILE A 202 3.83 21.64 -14.36
CA ILE A 202 4.96 22.52 -14.05
C ILE A 202 5.32 22.40 -12.55
N SER A 203 6.32 21.54 -12.29
CA SER A 203 7.39 21.65 -11.29
C SER A 203 7.07 22.25 -9.91
N PHE A 204 6.90 21.37 -8.91
CA PHE A 204 7.04 21.70 -7.48
C PHE A 204 8.22 20.94 -6.84
N CYS A 205 9.44 21.27 -7.26
CA CYS A 205 10.66 20.80 -6.58
C CYS A 205 11.46 21.90 -5.86
N GLU A 206 10.99 23.16 -5.81
CA GLU A 206 11.79 24.26 -5.21
C GLU A 206 11.28 24.79 -3.87
N LEU A 207 10.31 24.13 -3.21
CA LEU A 207 9.87 24.53 -1.86
C LEU A 207 10.37 23.61 -0.73
N PHE A 208 11.31 22.71 -1.02
CA PHE A 208 11.94 21.83 -0.01
C PHE A 208 13.47 21.78 -0.09
N ILE A 209 14.11 22.95 -0.05
CA ILE A 209 15.50 23.09 0.44
C ILE A 209 15.50 24.06 1.63
#